data_AF-A0A328ILD2-F1
#
_entry.id   AF-A0A328ILD2-F1
#
_cell.length_a   1.000
_cell.length_b   1.000
_cell.length_c   1.000
_cell.angle_alpha   90.00
_cell.angle_beta   90.00
_cell.angle_gamma   90.00
#
_symmetry.space_group_name_H-M   'P 1'
#
loop_
_entity.id
_entity.type
_entity.pdbx_description
1 polymer ?
#
loop_
_entity_poly.entity_id
_entity_poly.type
_entity_poly.pdbx_seq_one_letter_code
_entity_poly.pdbx_strand_id
1 'polypeptide(L)' 'MEQCIEIIRDEYDAPILASAIKARPDVFVTGDKDFFEERVRALIRVATTRETLNLIQERKI' A
#
# COMPACT_ATOMS: atom_id res chain seq x y z
N MET A 1 8.42 -0.93 -12.99
CA MET A 1 8.88 -1.78 -11.86
C MET A 1 10.16 -1.22 -11.26
N GLU A 2 11.12 -0.78 -12.07
CA GLU A 2 12.38 -0.16 -11.60
C GLU A 2 12.19 1.04 -10.66
N GLN A 3 11.10 1.80 -10.80
CA GLN A 3 10.82 2.96 -9.95
C GLN A 3 10.48 2.63 -8.48
N CYS A 4 9.99 1.42 -8.17
CA CYS A 4 9.55 1.13 -6.79
C CYS A 4 10.73 1.05 -5.81
N ILE A 5 11.92 0.67 -6.28
CA ILE A 5 13.16 0.63 -5.47
C ILE A 5 13.53 2.04 -4.98
N GLU A 6 13.21 3.09 -5.74
CA GLU A 6 13.47 4.48 -5.34
C GLU A 6 12.35 5.03 -4.43
N ILE A 7 11.18 4.39 -4.42
CA ILE A 7 9.98 4.85 -3.71
C ILE A 7 9.87 4.23 -2.32
N ILE A 8 10.30 2.99 -2.09
CA ILE A 8 10.26 2.37 -0.77
C ILE A 8 11.67 2.30 -0.18
N ARG A 9 11.77 2.37 1.14
CA ARG A 9 13.06 2.41 1.83
C ARG A 9 13.76 1.05 1.80
N ASP A 10 13.02 -0.02 2.04
CA ASP A 10 13.54 -1.40 2.00
C ASP A 10 13.43 -1.96 0.57
N GLU A 11 14.58 -2.35 0.00
CA GLU A 11 14.64 -2.92 -1.34
C GLU A 11 13.85 -4.24 -1.46
N TYR A 12 13.70 -5.00 -0.37
CA TYR A 12 12.92 -6.25 -0.35
C TYR A 12 11.41 -6.01 -0.44
N ASP A 13 10.95 -4.79 -0.13
CA ASP A 13 9.54 -4.40 -0.24
C ASP A 13 9.17 -3.91 -1.64
N ALA A 14 10.16 -3.55 -2.47
CA ALA A 14 9.91 -3.04 -3.82
C ALA A 14 9.08 -4.01 -4.70
N PRO A 15 9.29 -5.34 -4.69
CA PRO A 15 8.43 -6.29 -5.42
C PRO A 15 7.00 -6.33 -4.89
N ILE A 16 6.80 -6.17 -3.58
CA ILE A 16 5.47 -6.14 -2.94
C ILE A 16 4.72 -4.89 -3.40
N LEU A 17 5.37 -3.72 -3.31
CA LEU A 17 4.82 -2.46 -3.78
C LEU A 17 4.48 -2.51 -5.28
N ALA A 18 5.40 -3.00 -6.10
CA ALA A 18 5.18 -3.15 -7.53
C ALA A 18 3.99 -4.06 -7.85
N SER A 19 3.85 -5.16 -7.10
CA SER A 19 2.73 -6.10 -7.26
C SER A 19 1.40 -5.45 -6.89
N ALA A 20 1.35 -4.71 -5.78
CA ALA A 20 0.16 -3.99 -5.33
C ALA A 20 -0.25 -2.89 -6.32
N ILE A 21 0.69 -2.07 -6.79
CA ILE A 21 0.45 -1.03 -7.81
C ILE A 21 -0.07 -1.66 -9.11
N LYS A 22 0.51 -2.79 -9.53
CA LYS A 22 0.07 -3.49 -10.75
C LYS A 22 -1.35 -4.05 -10.61
N ALA A 23 -1.67 -4.64 -9.46
CA ALA A 23 -2.97 -5.22 -9.18
C ALA A 23 -4.08 -4.16 -9.04
N ARG A 24 -3.72 -2.93 -8.63
CA ARG A 24 -4.64 -1.80 -8.40
C ARG A 24 -5.86 -2.17 -7.53
N PRO A 25 -5.66 -2.75 -6.33
CA PRO A 25 -6.76 -2.96 -5.40
C PRO A 25 -7.33 -1.62 -4.92
N ASP A 26 -8.58 -1.62 -4.45
CA ASP A 26 -9.19 -0.43 -3.82
C ASP A 26 -8.42 -0.01 -2.55
N VAL A 27 -7.87 -0.98 -1.83
CA VAL A 27 -7.03 -0.79 -0.64
C VAL A 27 -5.92 -1.84 -0.60
N PHE A 28 -4.67 -1.41 -0.40
CA PHE A 28 -3.56 -2.27 -0.03
C PHE A 28 -3.44 -2.35 1.50
N VAL A 29 -3.70 -3.53 2.05
CA VAL A 29 -3.74 -3.74 3.50
C VAL A 29 -2.39 -4.24 3.99
N THR A 30 -1.74 -3.49 4.87
CA THR A 30 -0.46 -3.89 5.48
C THR A 30 -0.29 -3.28 6.87
N GLY A 31 0.52 -3.93 7.71
CA GLY A 31 1.00 -3.39 8.98
C GLY A 31 2.41 -2.81 8.92
N ASP A 32 3.07 -2.93 7.76
CA ASP A 32 4.43 -2.44 7.55
C ASP A 32 4.41 -0.91 7.38
N LYS A 33 5.20 -0.22 8.22
CA LYS A 33 5.21 1.24 8.32
C LYS A 33 5.82 1.92 7.11
N ASP A 34 6.71 1.26 6.37
CA ASP A 34 7.40 1.88 5.24
C ASP A 34 6.42 2.14 4.07
N PHE A 35 5.32 1.39 4.01
CA PHE A 35 4.23 1.62 3.05
C PHE A 35 3.28 2.76 3.44
N PHE A 36 3.39 3.30 4.65
CA PHE A 36 2.58 4.43 5.12
C PHE A 36 3.24 5.78 4.82
N GLU A 37 4.44 5.79 4.25
CA GLU A 37 5.09 7.01 3.81
C GLU A 37 4.31 7.71 2.69
N GLU A 38 4.37 9.05 2.66
CA GLU A 38 3.60 9.87 1.71
C GLU A 38 3.86 9.48 0.24
N ARG A 39 5.11 9.17 -0.10
CA ARG A 39 5.51 8.75 -1.45
C ARG A 39 4.84 7.45 -1.91
N VAL A 40 4.60 6.51 -1.00
CA VAL A 40 3.87 5.26 -1.31
C VAL A 40 2.37 5.53 -1.39
N ARG A 41 1.84 6.28 -0.43
CA ARG A 41 0.40 6.63 -0.36
C ARG A 41 -0.09 7.48 -1.53
N ALA A 42 0.80 8.22 -2.18
CA ALA A 42 0.50 8.95 -3.42
C ALA A 42 0.18 8.02 -4.60
N LEU A 43 0.62 6.76 -4.55
CA LEU A 43 0.48 5.79 -5.65
C LEU A 43 -0.64 4.78 -5.41
N ILE A 44 -0.89 4.41 -4.16
CA ILE A 44 -1.86 3.40 -3.78
C ILE A 44 -2.46 3.70 -2.41
N ARG A 45 -3.74 3.41 -2.22
CA ARG A 45 -4.41 3.57 -0.93
C ARG A 45 -3.93 2.48 0.03
N VAL A 46 -3.10 2.86 1.00
CA VAL A 46 -2.59 1.96 2.04
C VAL A 46 -3.38 2.12 3.34
N ALA A 47 -3.81 1.01 3.95
CA ALA A 47 -4.50 1.01 5.23
C ALA A 47 -4.04 -0.15 6.11
N THR A 48 -4.15 0.03 7.42
CA THR A 48 -4.02 -1.06 8.38
C THR A 48 -5.21 -2.01 8.29
N THR A 49 -5.08 -3.20 8.85
CA THR A 49 -6.21 -4.15 9.00
C THR A 49 -7.39 -3.51 9.71
N ARG A 50 -7.15 -2.76 10.80
CA ARG A 50 -8.20 -2.10 11.57
C ARG A 50 -8.95 -1.07 10.74
N GLU A 51 -8.23 -0.20 10.03
CA GLU A 51 -8.84 0.81 9.16
C GLU A 51 -9.64 0.16 8.04
N THR A 52 -9.12 -0.91 7.44
CA THR A 52 -9.82 -1.65 6.38
C THR A 52 -11.12 -2.27 6.88
N LEU A 53 -11.11 -2.89 8.07
CA LEU A 53 -12.33 -3.44 8.67
C LEU A 53 -13.39 -2.36 8.90
N ASN A 54 -13.00 -1.17 9.35
CA ASN A 54 -13.92 -0.03 9.50
C ASN A 54 -14.49 0.40 8.14
N LEU A 55 -13.66 0.46 7.09
CA LEU A 55 -14.13 0.81 5.73
C LEU A 55 -15.18 -0.18 5.20
N ILE A 56 -14.99 -1.47 5.46
CA ILE A 56 -15.96 -2.52 5.08
C ILE A 56 -17.27 -2.35 5.84
N GLN A 57 -17.21 -2.12 7.16
CA GLN A 57 -18.39 -1.89 7.99
C GLN A 57 -19.19 -0.66 7.54
N GLU A 58 -18.48 0.38 7.11
CA GLU A 58 -19.06 1.63 6.60
C GLU A 58 -19.45 1.57 5.11
N ARG A 59 -19.21 0.45 4.42
CA ARG A 59 -19.44 0.28 2.97
C ARG A 59 -18.74 1.34 2.11
N LYS A 60 -17.53 1.72 2.50
CA LYS A 60 -16.69 2.71 1.79
C LYS A 60 -15.68 2.10 0.82
N ILE A 61 -15.68 0.77 0.72
CA ILE A 61 -14.99 -0.07 -0.25
C ILE A 61 -15.88 -1.27 -0.59
#